data_AF-X0WXB5-F1
#
_entry.id   AF-X0WXB5-F1
#
_cell.length_a   1.000
_cell.length_b   1.000
_cell.length_c   1.000
_cell.angle_alpha   90.00
_cell.angle_beta   90.00
_cell.angle_gamma   90.00
#
_symmetry.space_group_name_H-M   'P 1'
#
loop_
_entity.id
_entity.type
_entity.pdbx_description
1 polymer ?
#
loop_
_entity_poly.entity_id
_entity_poly.type
_entity_poly.pdbx_seq_one_letter_code
_entity_poly.pdbx_strand_id
1 'polypeptide(L)' 'MATVTCKELKESLLKALAAKFPILIVGAPGGGKTDIVYQAAEELGMEVIVEFASIA' A
#
# COMPACT_ATOMS: atom_id res chain seq x y z
N MET A 1 0.28 0.43 21.92
CA MET A 1 0.12 -0.09 20.55
C MET A 1 -0.94 0.76 19.87
N ALA A 2 -0.58 1.60 18.91
CA ALA A 2 -1.57 2.32 18.11
C ALA A 2 -2.13 1.36 17.06
N THR A 3 -3.40 1.01 17.15
CA THR A 3 -4.11 0.27 16.10
C THR A 3 -4.42 1.23 14.97
N VAL A 4 -3.68 1.11 13.87
CA VAL A 4 -3.99 1.80 12.62
C VAL A 4 -5.10 1.01 11.93
N THR A 5 -6.22 1.66 11.68
CA THR A 5 -7.33 1.07 10.93
C THR A 5 -7.00 1.02 9.44
N CYS A 6 -7.65 0.10 8.71
CA CYS A 6 -7.48 0.04 7.25
C CYS A 6 -7.85 1.36 6.56
N LYS A 7 -8.79 2.13 7.13
CA LYS A 7 -9.17 3.44 6.61
C LYS A 7 -8.03 4.45 6.71
N GLU A 8 -7.42 4.58 7.88
CA GLU A 8 -6.30 5.50 8.12
C GLU A 8 -5.07 5.14 7.30
N LEU A 9 -4.80 3.84 7.12
CA LEU A 9 -3.70 3.38 6.27
C LEU A 9 -3.95 3.75 4.80
N LYS A 10 -5.17 3.55 4.29
CA LYS A 10 -5.52 3.91 2.91
C LYS A 10 -5.40 5.42 2.68
N GLU A 11 -5.91 6.23 3.59
CA GLU A 11 -5.81 7.69 3.50
C GLU A 11 -4.34 8.16 3.50
N SER A 12 -3.48 7.52 4.28
CA SER A 12 -2.04 7.80 4.31
C SER A 12 -1.37 7.39 2.99
N LEU A 13 -1.76 6.24 2.44
CA LEU A 13 -1.30 5.76 1.12
C LEU A 13 -1.70 6.73 0.01
N LEU A 14 -2.95 7.16 -0.05
CA LEU A 14 -3.43 8.09 -1.08
C LEU A 14 -2.60 9.37 -1.13
N LYS A 15 -2.32 9.96 0.04
CA LYS A 15 -1.49 11.18 0.16
C LYS A 15 -0.05 10.95 -0.30
N ALA A 16 0.56 9.87 0.15
CA ALA A 16 1.96 9.60 -0.14
C ALA A 16 2.19 9.18 -1.61
N LEU A 17 1.27 8.39 -2.19
CA LEU A 17 1.30 8.02 -3.60
C LEU A 17 1.08 9.23 -4.52
N ALA A 18 0.11 10.11 -4.20
CA ALA A 18 -0.10 11.36 -4.94
C ALA A 18 1.14 12.27 -4.90
N ALA A 19 1.87 12.27 -3.78
CA ALA A 19 3.14 12.98 -3.62
C ALA A 19 4.35 12.27 -4.26
N LYS A 20 4.15 11.09 -4.89
CA LYS A 20 5.22 10.22 -5.43
C LYS A 20 6.30 9.89 -4.40
N PHE A 21 5.92 9.79 -3.13
CA PHE A 21 6.83 9.46 -2.04
C PHE A 21 7.05 7.94 -1.99
N PRO A 22 8.28 7.45 -1.80
CA PRO A 22 8.55 6.02 -1.63
C PRO A 22 8.06 5.54 -0.25
N ILE A 23 7.33 4.43 -0.21
CA ILE A 23 6.66 3.92 1.00
C ILE A 23 7.00 2.44 1.19
N LEU A 24 7.21 2.02 2.44
CA LEU A 24 7.31 0.62 2.84
C LEU A 24 6.15 0.26 3.80
N ILE A 25 5.40 -0.80 3.49
CA ILE A 25 4.31 -1.31 4.35
C ILE A 25 4.76 -2.60 5.02
N VAL A 26 4.75 -2.62 6.36
CA VAL A 26 5.17 -3.78 7.17
C VAL A 26 4.00 -4.32 7.98
N GLY A 27 3.89 -5.64 8.09
CA GLY A 27 2.87 -6.31 8.92
C GLY A 27 2.80 -7.81 8.65
N ALA A 28 2.08 -8.55 9.49
CA ALA A 28 1.97 -10.01 9.39
C ALA A 28 1.47 -10.50 8.00
N PRO A 29 1.92 -11.66 7.50
CA PRO A 29 1.38 -12.26 6.27
C PRO A 29 -0.15 -12.37 6.31
N GLY A 30 -0.82 -12.20 5.17
CA GLY A 30 -2.29 -12.25 5.09
C GLY A 30 -3.05 -11.03 5.62
N GLY A 31 -2.36 -9.99 6.12
CA GLY A 31 -3.00 -8.77 6.65
C GLY A 31 -3.57 -7.78 5.62
N GLY A 32 -3.79 -8.18 4.36
CA GLY A 32 -4.40 -7.31 3.34
C GLY A 32 -3.53 -6.15 2.81
N LYS A 33 -2.20 -6.22 3.01
CA LYS A 33 -1.26 -5.18 2.57
C LYS A 33 -1.23 -5.01 1.05
N THR A 34 -1.34 -6.12 0.32
CA THR A 34 -1.38 -6.10 -1.15
C THR A 34 -2.70 -5.49 -1.62
N ASP A 35 -3.83 -5.94 -1.06
CA ASP A 35 -5.17 -5.45 -1.40
C ASP A 35 -5.34 -3.94 -1.19
N ILE A 36 -4.80 -3.38 -0.10
CA ILE A 36 -4.94 -1.95 0.19
C ILE A 36 -4.13 -1.08 -0.78
N VAL A 37 -3.00 -1.58 -1.29
CA VAL A 37 -2.21 -0.90 -2.33
C VAL A 37 -2.99 -0.86 -3.64
N TYR A 38 -3.61 -1.98 -4.04
CA TYR A 38 -4.46 -2.03 -5.22
C TYR A 38 -5.64 -1.06 -5.14
N GLN A 39 -6.35 -1.03 -4.00
CA GLN A 39 -7.45 -0.10 -3.79
C GLN A 39 -7.01 1.37 -3.87
N ALA A 40 -5.87 1.72 -3.26
CA ALA A 40 -5.35 3.09 -3.32
C ALA A 40 -4.92 3.48 -4.75
N ALA A 41 -4.34 2.55 -5.51
CA ALA A 41 -3.97 2.78 -6.90
C ALA A 41 -5.19 2.96 -7.81
N GLU A 42 -6.24 2.14 -7.64
CA GLU A 42 -7.51 2.25 -8.38
C GLU A 42 -8.15 3.63 -8.16
N GLU A 43 -8.21 4.10 -6.91
CA GLU A 43 -8.76 5.41 -6.57
C GLU A 43 -7.97 6.58 -7.17
N LEU A 44 -6.66 6.39 -7.39
CA LEU A 44 -5.79 7.40 -8.01
C LEU A 44 -5.67 7.25 -9.53
N GLY A 45 -6.31 6.24 -10.13
CA GLY A 45 -6.16 5.93 -11.56
C GLY A 45 -4.73 5.52 -11.94
N MET A 46 -4.00 4.87 -11.03
CA MET A 46 -2.63 4.41 -11.22
C MET A 46 -2.59 2.94 -11.65
N GLU A 47 -1.67 2.62 -12.57
CA GLU A 47 -1.35 1.23 -12.91
C GLU A 47 -0.41 0.63 -11.85
N VAL A 48 -0.71 -0.60 -11.39
CA VAL A 48 0.12 -1.32 -10.41
C VAL A 48 1.01 -2.32 -11.13
N ILE A 49 2.32 -2.16 -10.96
CA ILE A 49 3.33 -3.12 -11.42
C ILE A 49 3.82 -3.91 -10.21
N VAL A 50 3.74 -5.24 -10.29
CA VAL A 50 4.22 -6.13 -9.23
C VAL A 50 5.49 -6.82 -9.70
N GLU A 51 6.59 -6.56 -8.98
CA GLU A 51 7.86 -7.23 -9.17
C GLU A 51 8.16 -8.06 -7.93
N PHE A 52 8.29 -9.37 -8.11
CA PHE A 52 8.74 -10.27 -7.05
C PHE A 52 10.25 -10.40 -7.19
N ALA A 53 10.99 -9.86 -6.22
CA ALA A 53 12.42 -10.08 -6.15
C ALA A 53 12.68 -11.60 -6.00
N SER A 54 13.14 -12.23 -7.08
CA SER A 54 13.65 -13.59 -7.03
C SER A 54 15.00 -13.55 -6.33
N ILE A 55 15.04 -13.98 -5.08
CA ILE A 55 16.28 -14.27 -4.38
C ILE A 55 16.62 -15.72 -4.77
N ALA A 56 17.36 -15.86 -5.87
CA ALA A 56 18.00 -17.13 -6.24
C ALA A 56 19.19 -17.39 -5.32
#